data_AF-A0A2S2D0S5-F1
#
_entry.id   AF-A0A2S2D0S5-F1
#
_cell.length_a   1.000
_cell.length_b   1.000
_cell.length_c   1.000
_cell.angle_alpha   90.00
_cell.angle_beta   90.00
_cell.angle_gamma   90.00
#
_symmetry.space_group_name_H-M   'P 1'
#
loop_
_entity.id
_entity.type
_entity.pdbx_description
1 polymer ?
#
loop_
_entity_poly.entity_id
_entity_poly.type
_entity_poly.pdbx_seq_one_letter_code
_entity_poly.pdbx_strand_id
1 'polypeptide(L)'
;MDELAEEDPDAAAAIAAHRAGGEEAVEVEPWCQWAWRAWHDLTDDRQWRGGGLGPATPCRIPWAAAMAYAAQHRLDPDSLLKLLRAMDEVFLVWHAEQVDRAAKAGDVE
;
A
#
# COMPACT_ATOMS: atom_id res chain seq x y z
N MET A 1 -27.14 -7.21 6.92
CA MET A 1 -26.55 -8.55 7.10
C MET A 1 -25.65 -8.76 5.92
N ASP A 2 -24.37 -9.05 6.16
CA ASP A 2 -23.28 -8.98 5.18
C ASP A 2 -23.51 -9.92 4.00
N GLU A 3 -23.87 -9.35 2.85
CA GLU A 3 -24.05 -10.01 1.54
C GLU A 3 -22.81 -10.85 1.16
N LEU A 4 -21.62 -10.39 1.57
CA LEU A 4 -20.34 -11.09 1.36
C LEU A 4 -20.22 -12.42 2.12
N ALA A 5 -20.83 -12.56 3.30
CA ALA A 5 -20.70 -13.76 4.12
C ALA A 5 -21.54 -14.93 3.60
N GLU A 6 -22.56 -14.65 2.79
CA GLU A 6 -23.37 -15.66 2.09
C GLU A 6 -22.75 -16.07 0.75
N GLU A 7 -22.06 -15.16 0.05
CA GLU A 7 -21.43 -15.42 -1.25
C GLU A 7 -20.06 -16.10 -1.15
N ASP A 8 -19.23 -15.73 -0.16
CA ASP A 8 -17.90 -16.31 0.07
C ASP A 8 -17.53 -16.30 1.57
N PRO A 9 -17.89 -17.37 2.30
CA PRO A 9 -17.64 -17.45 3.75
C PRO A 9 -16.14 -17.51 4.09
N ASP A 10 -15.30 -18.00 3.18
CA ASP A 10 -13.85 -18.09 3.39
C ASP A 10 -13.21 -16.70 3.27
N ALA A 11 -13.66 -15.88 2.31
CA ALA A 11 -13.25 -14.47 2.21
C ALA A 11 -13.69 -13.66 3.44
N ALA A 12 -14.91 -13.87 3.92
CA ALA A 12 -15.41 -13.21 5.13
C ALA A 12 -14.58 -13.58 6.38
N ALA A 13 -14.22 -14.87 6.52
CA ALA A 13 -13.37 -15.34 7.60
C ALA A 13 -11.94 -14.76 7.53
N ALA A 14 -11.37 -14.63 6.33
CA ALA A 14 -10.06 -14.01 6.12
C ALA A 14 -10.03 -12.52 6.50
N ILE A 15 -11.07 -11.77 6.15
CA ILE A 15 -11.22 -10.35 6.54
C ILE A 15 -11.35 -10.21 8.06
N ALA A 16 -12.13 -11.09 8.70
CA ALA A 16 -12.30 -11.08 10.15
C ALA A 16 -10.98 -11.40 10.88
N ALA A 17 -10.23 -12.39 10.39
CA ALA A 17 -8.92 -12.76 10.93
C ALA A 17 -7.91 -11.60 10.79
N HIS A 18 -7.91 -10.89 9.65
CA HIS A 18 -7.05 -9.73 9.44
C HIS A 18 -7.35 -8.59 10.43
N ARG A 19 -8.64 -8.28 10.67
CA ARG A 19 -9.02 -7.27 11.68
C ARG A 19 -8.67 -7.67 13.12
N ALA A 20 -8.60 -8.96 13.42
CA ALA A 20 -8.29 -9.46 14.76
C ALA A 20 -6.79 -9.45 15.10
N GLY A 21 -5.89 -9.44 14.11
CA GLY A 21 -4.43 -9.50 14.29
C GLY A 21 -3.75 -8.17 14.65
N GLY A 22 -4.47 -7.27 15.33
CA GLY A 22 -4.18 -5.84 15.47
C GLY A 22 -2.74 -5.44 15.81
N GLU A 23 -2.03 -4.92 14.81
CA GLU A 23 -1.22 -3.72 15.04
C GLU A 23 -2.19 -2.55 15.20
N GLU A 24 -1.91 -1.65 16.16
CA GLU A 24 -2.76 -0.48 16.42
C GLU A 24 -2.89 0.34 15.13
N ALA A 25 -4.10 0.35 14.56
CA ALA A 25 -4.35 1.04 13.30
C ALA A 25 -4.02 2.52 13.49
N VAL A 26 -3.00 3.01 12.80
CA VAL A 26 -2.61 4.40 12.87
C VAL A 26 -3.77 5.24 12.35
N GLU A 27 -4.37 6.04 13.22
CA GLU A 27 -5.45 6.94 12.85
C GLU A 27 -4.87 8.03 11.94
N VAL A 28 -5.33 8.04 10.68
CA VAL A 28 -4.89 9.02 9.70
C VAL A 28 -5.65 10.32 9.92
N GLU A 29 -4.89 11.40 10.11
CA GLU A 29 -5.42 12.75 10.26
C GLU A 29 -6.46 13.10 9.16
N PRO A 30 -7.65 13.64 9.51
CA PRO A 30 -8.74 13.85 8.56
C PRO A 30 -8.36 14.63 7.29
N TRP A 31 -7.44 15.59 7.41
CA TRP A 31 -7.02 16.44 6.30
C TRP A 31 -6.16 15.71 5.24
N CYS A 32 -5.57 14.55 5.56
CA CYS A 32 -4.76 13.77 4.62
C CYS A 32 -5.36 12.40 4.27
N GLN A 33 -6.53 12.05 4.83
CA GLN A 33 -7.21 10.78 4.54
C GLN A 33 -7.45 10.54 3.05
N TRP A 34 -7.71 11.59 2.27
CA TRP A 34 -7.91 11.46 0.82
C TRP A 34 -6.62 11.03 0.09
N ALA A 35 -5.46 11.50 0.55
CA ALA A 35 -4.16 11.12 -0.02
C ALA A 35 -3.76 9.71 0.44
N TRP A 36 -4.09 9.35 1.69
CA TRP A 36 -3.92 8.00 2.21
C TRP A 36 -4.72 6.97 1.40
N ARG A 37 -6.00 7.26 1.12
CA ARG A 37 -6.85 6.42 0.27
C ARG A 37 -6.27 6.31 -1.14
N ALA A 38 -5.89 7.43 -1.76
CA ALA A 38 -5.26 7.42 -3.07
C ALA A 38 -3.98 6.57 -3.12
N TRP A 39 -3.17 6.62 -2.06
CA TRP A 39 -1.95 5.82 -1.98
C TRP A 39 -2.24 4.31 -1.93
N HIS A 40 -3.28 3.91 -1.20
CA HIS A 40 -3.75 2.52 -1.17
C HIS A 40 -4.38 2.10 -2.50
N ASP A 41 -5.28 2.90 -3.05
CA ASP A 41 -5.99 2.59 -4.30
C ASP A 41 -5.02 2.44 -5.48
N LEU A 42 -3.91 3.19 -5.48
CA LEU A 42 -2.86 3.16 -6.49
C LEU A 42 -1.71 2.17 -6.17
N THR A 43 -1.83 1.36 -5.12
CA THR A 43 -0.76 0.44 -4.72
C THR A 43 -0.50 -0.62 -5.79
N ASP A 44 -1.53 -1.11 -6.46
CA ASP A 44 -1.41 -2.13 -7.50
C ASP A 44 -0.90 -1.57 -8.84
N ASP A 45 -0.98 -0.24 -9.04
CA ASP A 45 -0.39 0.43 -10.20
C ASP A 45 1.14 0.55 -10.12
N ARG A 46 1.74 0.17 -8.98
CA ARG A 46 3.19 0.20 -8.81
C ARG A 46 3.85 -0.78 -9.76
N GLN A 47 4.82 -0.25 -10.51
CA GLN A 47 5.74 -1.10 -11.26
C GLN A 47 6.72 -1.75 -10.30
N TRP A 48 7.14 -2.97 -10.62
CA TRP A 48 8.18 -3.69 -9.89
C TRP A 48 9.43 -3.78 -10.74
N ARG A 49 10.57 -3.37 -10.17
CA ARG A 49 11.88 -3.57 -10.79
C ARG A 49 12.43 -4.92 -10.35
N GLY A 50 12.80 -5.77 -11.32
CA GLY A 50 13.49 -7.02 -11.03
C GLY A 50 14.82 -6.78 -10.31
N GLY A 51 15.09 -7.55 -9.25
CA GLY A 51 16.30 -7.42 -8.43
C GLY A 51 17.52 -8.17 -8.96
N GLY A 52 17.40 -8.86 -10.10
CA GLY A 52 18.47 -9.69 -10.65
C GLY A 52 18.75 -10.90 -9.74
N LEU A 53 19.81 -10.81 -8.93
CA LEU A 53 20.14 -11.79 -7.89
C LEU A 53 19.51 -11.47 -6.52
N GLY A 54 18.89 -10.29 -6.38
CA GLY A 54 18.15 -9.88 -5.19
C GLY A 54 16.63 -9.92 -5.40
N PRO A 55 15.86 -9.67 -4.33
CA PRO A 55 14.41 -9.59 -4.40
C PRO A 55 13.97 -8.39 -5.26
N ALA A 56 12.80 -8.52 -5.89
CA ALA A 56 12.20 -7.42 -6.63
C ALA A 56 11.94 -6.23 -5.70
N THR A 57 12.10 -5.02 -6.22
CA THR A 57 11.86 -3.78 -5.46
C THR A 57 10.72 -3.01 -6.11
N PRO A 58 9.72 -2.56 -5.33
CA PRO A 58 8.65 -1.74 -5.88
C PRO A 58 9.18 -0.37 -6.28
N CYS A 59 8.62 0.18 -7.34
CA CYS A 59 8.82 1.57 -7.72
C CYS A 59 7.81 2.48 -6.99
N ARG A 60 8.03 3.79 -7.13
CA ARG A 60 7.06 4.82 -6.77
C ARG A 60 5.79 4.69 -7.61
N ILE A 61 4.68 5.23 -7.11
CA ILE A 61 3.43 5.32 -7.87
C ILE A 61 3.71 6.10 -9.18
N PRO A 62 3.31 5.58 -10.36
CA PRO A 62 3.52 6.28 -11.61
C PRO A 62 2.84 7.65 -11.64
N TRP A 63 3.54 8.67 -12.14
CA TRP A 63 3.00 10.02 -12.25
C TRP A 63 1.68 10.05 -13.02
N ALA A 64 1.59 9.30 -14.13
CA ALA A 64 0.38 9.24 -14.95
C ALA A 64 -0.82 8.67 -14.18
N ALA A 65 -0.59 7.66 -13.32
CA ALA A 65 -1.65 7.08 -12.48
C ALA A 65 -2.14 8.11 -11.45
N ALA A 66 -1.22 8.82 -10.81
CA ALA A 66 -1.58 9.91 -9.89
C ALA A 66 -2.36 11.05 -10.59
N MET A 67 -2.01 11.40 -11.83
CA MET A 67 -2.75 12.40 -12.60
C MET A 67 -4.15 11.94 -12.99
N ALA A 68 -4.29 10.68 -13.41
CA ALA A 68 -5.59 10.10 -13.73
C ALA A 68 -6.50 10.08 -12.48
N TYR A 69 -5.96 9.66 -11.34
CA TYR A 69 -6.66 9.66 -10.07
C TYR A 69 -7.09 11.06 -9.64
N ALA A 70 -6.18 12.04 -9.71
CA ALA A 70 -6.50 13.44 -9.40
C ALA A 70 -7.65 13.97 -10.28
N ALA A 71 -7.61 13.70 -11.57
CA ALA A 71 -8.64 14.12 -12.51
C ALA A 71 -10.01 13.48 -12.21
N GLN A 72 -10.04 12.16 -11.97
CA GLN A 72 -11.26 11.41 -11.66
C GLN A 72 -11.91 11.88 -10.36
N HIS A 73 -11.10 12.21 -9.35
CA HIS A 73 -11.58 12.60 -8.02
C HIS A 73 -11.68 14.12 -7.82
N ARG A 74 -11.37 14.92 -8.85
CA ARG A 74 -11.38 16.40 -8.82
C ARG A 74 -10.47 16.95 -7.70
N LEU A 75 -9.29 16.36 -7.55
CA LEU A 75 -8.28 16.74 -6.57
C LEU A 75 -7.21 17.67 -7.19
N ASP A 76 -6.50 18.41 -6.35
CA ASP A 76 -5.31 19.16 -6.77
C ASP A 76 -4.15 18.19 -7.04
N PRO A 77 -3.66 18.09 -8.30
CA PRO A 77 -2.63 17.12 -8.67
C PRO A 77 -1.29 17.38 -7.97
N ASP A 78 -0.95 18.64 -7.72
CA ASP A 78 0.33 19.01 -7.10
C ASP A 78 0.39 18.57 -5.63
N SER A 79 -0.68 18.83 -4.87
CA SER A 79 -0.79 18.40 -3.48
C SER A 79 -0.85 16.88 -3.37
N LEU A 80 -1.60 16.20 -4.26
CA LEU A 80 -1.64 14.73 -4.29
C LEU A 80 -0.26 14.16 -4.53
N LEU A 81 0.45 14.61 -5.57
CA LEU A 81 1.81 14.12 -5.87
C LEU A 81 2.79 14.32 -4.73
N LYS A 82 2.74 15.49 -4.05
CA LYS A 82 3.63 15.76 -2.91
C LYS A 82 3.39 14.76 -1.79
N LEU A 83 2.13 14.50 -1.44
CA LEU A 83 1.78 13.57 -0.37
C LEU A 83 2.10 12.11 -0.76
N LEU A 84 1.75 11.69 -1.97
CA LEU A 84 2.07 10.34 -2.46
C LEU A 84 3.58 10.07 -2.45
N ARG A 85 4.40 11.06 -2.84
CA ARG A 85 5.87 10.93 -2.81
C ARG A 85 6.41 10.79 -1.39
N ALA A 86 5.89 11.55 -0.44
CA ALA A 86 6.29 11.46 0.95
C ALA A 86 5.95 10.07 1.54
N MET A 87 4.77 9.54 1.20
CA MET A 87 4.37 8.20 1.62
C MET A 87 5.21 7.10 0.95
N ASP A 88 5.51 7.25 -0.34
CA ASP A 88 6.39 6.34 -1.08
C ASP A 88 7.78 6.27 -0.48
N GLU A 89 8.32 7.37 0.03
CA GLU A 89 9.63 7.38 0.69
C GLU A 89 9.65 6.49 1.94
N VAL A 90 8.61 6.60 2.78
CA VAL A 90 8.48 5.74 3.98
C VAL A 90 8.29 4.28 3.58
N PHE A 91 7.41 4.02 2.60
CA PHE A 91 7.14 2.66 2.14
C PHE A 91 8.36 1.97 1.55
N LEU A 92 9.16 2.67 0.73
CA LEU A 92 10.34 2.10 0.11
C LEU A 92 11.42 1.74 1.16
N VAL A 93 11.57 2.56 2.20
CA VAL A 93 12.45 2.25 3.33
C VAL A 93 11.94 1.03 4.09
N TRP A 94 10.65 1.03 4.48
CA TRP A 94 10.04 -0.09 5.17
C TRP A 94 10.17 -1.40 4.36
N HIS A 95 9.90 -1.38 3.05
CA HIS A 95 10.02 -2.55 2.20
C HIS A 95 11.47 -3.09 2.18
N ALA A 96 12.46 -2.21 2.09
CA ALA A 96 13.87 -2.61 2.14
C ALA A 96 14.22 -3.25 3.50
N GLU A 97 13.72 -2.71 4.60
CA GLU A 97 13.90 -3.30 5.94
C GLU A 97 13.22 -4.67 6.06
N GLN A 98 12.01 -4.84 5.51
CA GLN A 98 11.31 -6.12 5.54
C GLN A 98 12.03 -7.18 4.71
N VAL A 99 12.59 -6.80 3.56
CA VAL A 99 13.46 -7.66 2.76
C VAL A 99 14.70 -8.09 3.56
N ASP A 100 15.38 -7.16 4.22
CA ASP A 100 16.57 -7.45 5.03
C ASP A 100 16.23 -8.37 6.23
N ARG A 101 15.10 -8.13 6.90
CA ARG A 101 14.60 -9.01 7.97
C ARG A 101 14.31 -10.42 7.47
N ALA A 102 13.66 -10.54 6.30
CA ALA A 102 13.36 -11.84 5.70
C ALA A 102 14.63 -12.60 5.30
N ALA A 103 15.63 -11.91 4.74
CA ALA A 103 16.93 -12.51 4.42
C ALA A 103 17.63 -13.05 5.67
N LYS A 104 17.72 -12.24 6.73
CA LYS A 104 18.32 -12.64 8.02
C LYS A 104 17.59 -13.79 8.70
N ALA A 105 16.27 -13.90 8.54
CA ALA A 105 15.49 -15.00 9.08
C ALA A 105 15.72 -16.31 8.29
N GLY A 106 16.04 -16.22 7.00
CA GLY A 106 16.37 -17.37 6.14
C GLY A 106 17.83 -17.84 6.24
N ASP A 107 18.75 -17.00 6.72
CA ASP A 107 20.16 -17.37 6.94
C ASP A 107 20.39 -18.14 8.27
N VAL A 108 19.33 -18.37 9.05
CA VAL A 108 19.34 -19.20 10.27
C VAL A 108 18.78 -20.58 9.93
N GLU A 109 19.54 -21.38 9.18
CA GLU A 109 19.30 -22.81 8.97
C GLU A 109 20.61 -23.60 9.00
#